data_AF-A0A6S7BGD0-F1
#
_entry.id   AF-A0A6S7BGD0-F1
#
_cell.length_a   1.000
_cell.length_b   1.000
_cell.length_c   1.000
_cell.angle_alpha   90.00
_cell.angle_beta   90.00
_cell.angle_gamma   90.00
#
_symmetry.space_group_name_H-M   'P 1'
#
loop_
_entity.id
_entity.type
_entity.pdbx_description
1 polymer ?
#
loop_
_entity_poly.entity_id
_entity_poly.type
_entity_poly.pdbx_seq_one_letter_code
_entity_poly.pdbx_strand_id
1 'polypeptide(L)' 'MTITTIRISDTEVQVERTLYKFAQKIDADSFQRCLIDTSIDRCYRSHPPLSALPTMPDEQPNDPGRGSTISPSLGAKR' A
#
# COMPACT_ATOMS: atom_id res chain seq x y z
N MET A 1 6.84 -10.60 -16.02
CA MET A 1 5.95 -10.29 -14.90
C MET A 1 4.78 -9.49 -15.45
N THR A 2 3.54 -9.89 -15.18
CA THR A 2 2.36 -9.12 -15.56
C THR A 2 2.02 -8.16 -14.44
N ILE A 3 2.23 -6.86 -14.66
CA ILE A 3 1.85 -5.81 -13.71
C ILE A 3 0.35 -5.54 -13.90
N THR A 4 -0.45 -5.78 -12.86
CA THR A 4 -1.89 -5.51 -12.90
C THR A 4 -2.14 -4.05 -12.58
N THR A 5 -2.67 -3.28 -13.53
CA THR A 5 -3.04 -1.88 -13.34
C THR A 5 -4.55 -1.69 -13.51
N ILE A 6 -5.17 -0.92 -12.62
CA ILE A 6 -6.59 -0.56 -12.65
C ILE A 6 -6.68 0.97 -12.69
N ARG A 7 -7.36 1.50 -13.70
CA ARG A 7 -7.65 2.94 -13.80
C ARG A 7 -8.83 3.25 -12.88
N ILE A 8 -8.55 3.94 -11.76
CA ILE A 8 -9.59 4.32 -10.80
C ILE A 8 -10.26 5.63 -11.23
N SER A 9 -9.47 6.59 -11.69
CA SER A 9 -9.94 7.89 -12.19
C SER A 9 -8.92 8.50 -13.15
N ASP A 10 -9.19 9.70 -13.66
CA ASP A 10 -8.28 10.33 -14.62
C ASP A 10 -6.87 10.56 -14.07
N THR A 11 -6.76 10.84 -12.78
CA THR A 11 -5.52 11.11 -12.05
C THR A 11 -5.15 10.00 -11.05
N GLU A 12 -5.90 8.91 -10.98
CA GLU A 12 -5.71 7.86 -9.99
C GLU A 12 -5.59 6.49 -10.65
N VAL A 13 -4.47 5.82 -10.40
CA VAL A 13 -4.13 4.53 -10.98
C VAL A 13 -3.73 3.60 -9.84
N GLN A 14 -4.48 2.50 -9.70
CA GLN A 14 -4.07 1.43 -8.81
C GLN A 14 -3.15 0.48 -9.56
N VAL A 15 -1.98 0.21 -9.00
CA VAL A 15 -1.07 -0.82 -9.48
C VAL A 15 -0.95 -1.86 -8.39
N GLU A 16 -1.32 -3.09 -8.70
CA GLU A 16 -1.40 -4.20 -7.75
C GLU A 16 -2.26 -3.86 -6.52
N ARG A 17 -1.62 -3.47 -5.41
CA ARG A 17 -2.24 -3.13 -4.12
C ARG A 17 -1.87 -1.72 -3.66
N THR A 18 -1.44 -0.86 -4.58
CA THR A 18 -1.03 0.51 -4.29
C THR A 18 -1.75 1.47 -5.22
N LEU A 19 -2.46 2.44 -4.66
CA LEU A 19 -3.10 3.54 -5.34
C LEU A 19 -2.10 4.68 -5.51
N TYR A 20 -1.83 5.02 -6.76
CA TYR A 20 -1.00 6.16 -7.13
C TYR A 20 -1.89 7.30 -7.61
N LYS A 21 -1.66 8.48 -7.03
CA LYS A 21 -2.39 9.71 -7.36
C LYS A 21 -1.46 10.70 -8.04
N PHE A 22 -1.91 11.29 -9.14
CA PHE A 22 -1.16 12.21 -9.97
C PHE A 22 -1.81 13.60 -10.00
N ALA A 23 -1.05 14.61 -10.42
CA ALA A 23 -1.56 15.97 -10.55
C ALA A 23 -2.49 16.11 -11.77
N GLN A 24 -2.13 15.48 -12.88
CA GLN A 24 -2.84 15.60 -14.15
C GLN A 24 -3.06 14.24 -14.80
N LYS A 25 -4.07 14.18 -15.67
CA LYS A 25 -4.39 12.99 -16.46
C LYS A 25 -3.21 12.50 -17.28
N ILE A 26 -2.45 13.41 -17.87
CA ILE A 26 -1.28 13.11 -18.72
C ILE A 26 -0.18 12.37 -17.95
N ASP A 27 0.00 12.69 -16.66
CA ASP A 27 1.00 12.04 -15.81
C ASP A 27 0.58 10.60 -15.50
N ALA A 28 -0.70 10.40 -15.17
CA ALA A 28 -1.28 9.07 -14.92
C ALA A 28 -1.21 8.17 -16.18
N ASP A 29 -1.56 8.72 -17.34
CA ASP A 29 -1.47 7.99 -18.62
C ASP A 29 -0.01 7.62 -18.96
N SER A 30 0.94 8.54 -18.72
CA SER A 30 2.37 8.30 -18.94
C SER A 30 2.92 7.21 -18.02
N PHE A 31 2.51 7.23 -16.74
CA PHE A 31 2.87 6.20 -15.77
C PHE A 31 2.34 4.83 -16.19
N GLN A 32 1.07 4.72 -16.57
CA GLN A 32 0.50 3.47 -17.07
C GLN A 32 1.24 2.94 -18.29
N ARG A 33 1.59 3.82 -19.23
CA ARG A 33 2.32 3.42 -20.44
C ARG A 33 3.72 2.93 -20.13
N CYS A 34 4.39 3.53 -19.14
CA CYS A 34 5.68 3.06 -18.66
C CYS A 34 5.59 1.65 -18.05
N LEU A 35 4.52 1.34 -17.30
CA LEU A 35 4.32 0.04 -16.65
C LEU A 35 4.11 -1.13 -17.64
N ILE A 36 3.75 -0.84 -18.90
CA ILE A 36 3.59 -1.87 -19.94
C ILE A 36 4.93 -2.49 -20.31
N ASP A 37 6.00 -1.69 -20.36
CA ASP A 37 7.31 -2.07 -20.87
C ASP A 37 8.35 -2.26 -19.76
N THR A 38 8.16 -1.59 -18.63
CA THR A 38 9.18 -1.43 -17.58
C THR A 38 8.60 -1.73 -16.19
N SER A 39 9.49 -1.85 -15.18
CA SER A 39 9.13 -2.07 -13.78
C SER A 39 8.60 -0.82 -13.06
N ILE A 40 7.77 -1.04 -12.04
CA ILE A 40 7.14 0.01 -11.22
C ILE A 40 8.17 1.00 -10.66
N ASP A 41 9.28 0.54 -10.09
CA ASP A 41 10.31 1.42 -9.48
C ASP A 41 10.86 2.46 -10.48
N ARG A 42 11.12 2.02 -11.72
CA ARG A 42 11.64 2.91 -12.76
C ARG A 42 10.57 3.90 -13.21
N CYS A 43 9.32 3.46 -13.38
CA CYS A 43 8.22 4.36 -13.70
C CYS A 43 7.93 5.36 -12.57
N TYR A 44 8.08 4.94 -11.32
CA TYR A 44 7.89 5.78 -10.14
C TYR A 44 8.94 6.89 -10.08
N ARG A 45 10.20 6.59 -10.43
CA ARG A 45 11.26 7.60 -10.50
C ARG A 45 11.07 8.55 -11.69
N SER A 46 10.61 8.06 -12.84
CA SER A 46 10.42 8.88 -14.04
C SER A 46 9.15 9.73 -14.00
N HIS A 47 8.09 9.22 -13.39
CA HIS A 47 6.79 9.87 -13.26
C HIS A 47 6.35 9.83 -11.79
N PRO A 48 6.92 10.69 -10.92
CA PRO A 48 6.64 10.65 -9.51
C PRO A 48 5.17 11.02 -9.24
N PRO A 49 4.41 10.14 -8.59
CA PRO A 49 3.04 10.44 -8.17
C PRO A 49 3.06 11.45 -7.02
N LEU A 50 1.97 12.20 -6.85
CA LEU A 50 1.75 13.07 -5.70
C LEU A 50 1.62 12.28 -4.40
N SER A 51 1.00 11.11 -4.48
CA SER A 51 0.85 10.22 -3.33
C SER A 51 0.75 8.77 -3.79
N ALA A 52 1.25 7.87 -2.95
CA ALA A 52 1.17 6.43 -3.13
C ALA A 52 0.63 5.83 -1.83
N LEU A 53 -0.58 5.27 -1.88
CA LEU A 53 -1.28 4.73 -0.72
C LEU A 53 -1.57 3.25 -0.95
N PRO A 54 -1.26 2.34 -0.01
CA PRO A 54 -1.71 0.96 -0.12
C PRO A 54 -3.25 0.90 -0.14
N THR A 55 -3.82 0.10 -1.04
CA THR A 55 -5.30 -0.06 -1.18
C THR A 55 -5.88 -1.11 -0.25
N MET A 56 -5.02 -1.90 0.39
CA MET A 56 -5.46 -2.75 1.50
C MET A 56 -5.51 -1.89 2.76
N PRO A 57 -6.55 -2.03 3.61
CA PRO A 57 -6.37 -1.68 4.99
C PRO A 57 -5.15 -2.48 5.42
N ASP A 58 -4.14 -1.79 5.92
CA ASP A 58 -3.14 -2.40 6.77
C ASP A 58 -3.96 -3.06 7.89
N GLU A 59 -4.30 -4.35 7.74
CA GLU A 59 -4.34 -5.21 8.91
C GLU A 59 -2.93 -5.08 9.43
N GLN A 60 -2.76 -4.14 10.38
CA GLN A 60 -1.63 -4.07 11.27
C GLN A 60 -1.19 -5.51 11.49
N PRO A 61 0.10 -5.83 11.32
CA PRO A 61 0.55 -7.18 11.60
C PRO A 61 -0.01 -7.53 12.96
N ASN A 62 -0.94 -8.49 12.92
CA ASN A 62 -1.57 -9.11 14.06
C ASN A 62 -0.51 -9.17 15.15
N ASP A 63 -0.67 -8.36 16.20
CA ASP A 63 0.08 -8.54 17.43
C ASP A 63 -0.19 -9.99 17.83
N PRO A 64 0.79 -10.89 17.66
CA PRO A 64 0.53 -12.30 17.74
C PRO A 64 0.23 -12.59 19.19
N GLY A 65 -0.89 -13.25 19.44
CA GLY A 65 -1.40 -13.52 20.77
C GLY A 65 -0.29 -13.82 21.80
N ARG A 66 -0.25 -12.99 22.84
CA ARG A 66 -0.01 -13.47 24.21
C ARG A 66 -1.14 -12.87 25.04
N GLY A 67 -2.35 -13.40 24.94
CA GLY A 67 -2.61 -14.73 25.49
C GLY A 67 -2.37 -14.66 26.99
N SER A 68 -3.46 -14.42 27.74
CA SER A 68 -3.54 -14.51 29.19
C SER A 68 -2.61 -15.57 29.77
N THR A 69 -1.74 -15.15 30.69
CA THR A 69 -1.07 -15.91 31.77
C THR A 69 -0.10 -14.87 32.33
N ILE A 70 -0.33 -14.21 33.48
CA ILE A 70 -0.17 -14.72 34.84
C ILE A 70 -0.99 -13.80 35.80
N SER A 71 -2.16 -14.23 36.30
CA SER A 71 -2.52 -13.97 37.71
C SER A 71 -2.24 -15.27 38.44
N PRO A 72 -1.19 -15.31 39.26
CA PRO A 72 -1.46 -15.51 40.67
C PRO A 72 -0.49 -14.73 41.56
N SER A 73 -1.00 -14.18 42.65
CA SER A 73 -0.32 -14.20 43.96
C SER A 73 -1.32 -13.86 45.05
N LEU A 74 -1.81 -14.92 45.69
CA LEU A 74 -2.28 -14.91 47.07
C LEU A 74 -1.16 -14.37 47.98
N GLY A 75 -1.52 -13.50 48.93
CA GLY A 75 -0.64 -13.02 50.01
C GLY A 75 -1.25 -11.81 50.71
N ALA A 76 -2.25 -11.97 51.59
CA ALA A 76 -2.13 -12.33 53.00
C ALA A 76 -1.64 -11.19 53.92
N LYS A 77 -2.46 -10.90 54.95
CA LYS A 77 -2.16 -10.23 56.25
C LYS A 77 -2.09 -8.69 56.14
N ARG A 78 -2.73 -7.89 57.01
CA ARG A 78 -2.98 -8.03 58.45
C ARG A 78 -4.18 -7.17 58.85
#